data_AF-A0A5S4T3F3-F1
#
_entry.id   AF-A0A5S4T3F3-F1
#
_cell.length_a   1.000
_cell.length_b   1.000
_cell.length_c   1.000
_cell.angle_alpha   90.00
_cell.angle_beta   90.00
_cell.angle_gamma   90.00
#
_symmetry.space_group_name_H-M   'P 1'
#
loop_
_entity.id
_entity.type
_entity.pdbx_description
1 polymer ?
#
loop_
_entity_poly.entity_id
_entity_poly.type
_entity_poly.pdbx_seq_one_letter_code
_entity_poly.pdbx_strand_id
1 'polypeptide(L)'
;MSLIDIKVPNIGDFAEVGVIELLVNAGDTVSVDQSLITVESDKASMEIPSSHAGVVKEIKVKVGDKVAEGSVVLSLEVAAGAAAPAQAAAPAPAAAAPAPVAAAPAPVASNFAGTVDMDCDVVVLGGGPGGYSAAFRAADLGLKVVLVERYATLGGVCLNVGCIPSKALLHVAAVMDEVKHLEVAGVKFAAPEVNIDQLRGHKEKVIGKLTGGLGQMAKMRKVTVVRGYGNFVSANHIEVEETTGSGQEKTGSKKIVQFKNAIIAAGSQAVHLPFMPKDPRVVDSTGALDLKEVPKRMLILGGGIIGLEMGTVYSTLGARLDVVEMMDGLMQGADRDLVKVWQKMNAPRFDNIMVNTKTVGAEATPEGIKVSFAPAKDGVTVPEPQTYDLVLQAVGRTPNGKKISADKAGVAVTDRGFIDVDIQMRTNVPNIFAIGDIVGQPMLAHKAVHEAHVAAEVIAGELQGNKELASAAFNARVIPSVAYTDPEVAWVGLTEDQAKAQGIKVKKGLFPWAASGRAIANGRDEGFTKLLFDDSPEAHGHGRILGGGMVGTHAGDMIGEIALAIEMGADTVDIGKTIHPHPTLGESIGMAAEVAHGSCTDVPPTRK
;
A
#
# COMPACT_ATOMS: atom_id res chain seq x y z
N MET A 1 -1.10 39.54 27.19
CA MET A 1 -0.29 38.55 26.46
C MET A 1 1.15 38.76 26.87
N SER A 2 1.84 37.70 27.27
CA SER A 2 3.26 37.75 27.66
C SER A 2 4.12 37.38 26.45
N LEU A 3 5.25 38.05 26.27
CA LEU A 3 6.25 37.67 25.28
C LEU A 3 7.27 36.77 25.95
N ILE A 4 7.52 35.58 25.39
CA ILE A 4 8.52 34.63 25.86
C ILE A 4 9.54 34.41 24.75
N ASP A 5 10.82 34.56 25.08
CA ASP A 5 11.93 34.23 24.18
C ASP A 5 12.24 32.74 24.26
N ILE A 6 12.15 32.04 23.12
CA ILE A 6 12.55 30.64 22.99
C ILE A 6 14.04 30.57 22.73
N LYS A 7 14.74 29.78 23.54
CA LYS A 7 16.19 29.63 23.48
C LYS A 7 16.59 28.26 22.95
N VAL A 8 17.77 28.18 22.36
CA VAL A 8 18.41 26.92 21.98
C VAL A 8 18.61 26.07 23.25
N PRO A 9 18.04 24.85 23.33
CA PRO A 9 18.22 23.95 24.46
C PRO A 9 19.65 23.40 24.50
N ASN A 10 19.95 22.54 25.48
CA ASN A 10 21.24 21.86 25.52
C ASN A 10 21.47 21.06 24.23
N ILE A 11 22.52 21.40 23.50
CA ILE A 11 22.88 20.79 22.22
C ILE A 11 23.96 19.71 22.36
N GLY A 12 24.28 19.25 23.58
CA GLY A 12 25.37 18.31 23.85
C GLY A 12 26.75 18.98 23.94
N ASP A 13 27.82 18.27 23.59
CA ASP A 13 29.22 18.74 23.71
C ASP A 13 29.65 19.79 22.66
N PHE A 14 28.71 20.40 21.92
CA PHE A 14 29.00 21.38 20.87
C PHE A 14 28.94 22.81 21.40
N ALA A 15 30.00 23.59 21.18
CA ALA A 15 30.06 24.99 21.61
C ALA A 15 29.15 25.91 20.77
N GLU A 16 29.06 25.67 19.45
CA GLU A 16 28.21 26.41 18.51
C GLU A 16 27.78 25.48 17.36
N VAL A 17 26.56 25.65 16.86
CA VAL A 17 26.00 24.94 15.70
C VAL A 17 25.42 25.93 14.69
N GLY A 18 25.46 25.59 13.39
CA GLY A 18 24.98 26.47 12.33
C GLY A 18 23.49 26.28 12.05
N VAL A 19 22.72 27.36 11.90
CA VAL A 19 21.32 27.30 11.47
C VAL A 19 21.27 27.04 9.96
N ILE A 20 20.74 25.90 9.54
CA ILE A 20 20.64 25.52 8.13
C ILE A 20 19.23 25.71 7.55
N GLU A 21 18.21 25.79 8.40
CA GLU A 21 16.83 25.97 7.97
C GLU A 21 15.96 26.64 9.06
N LEU A 22 15.02 27.50 8.64
CA LEU A 22 13.95 28.03 9.49
C LEU A 22 12.65 27.30 9.14
N LEU A 23 12.05 26.62 10.13
CA LEU A 23 10.85 25.79 9.94
C LEU A 23 9.54 26.54 10.26
N VAL A 24 9.65 27.78 10.75
CA VAL A 24 8.53 28.65 11.10
C VAL A 24 8.78 30.09 10.61
N ASN A 25 7.71 30.84 10.40
CA ASN A 25 7.70 32.26 10.02
C ASN A 25 7.05 33.13 11.11
N ALA A 26 7.32 34.43 11.09
CA ALA A 26 6.59 35.39 11.92
C ALA A 26 5.11 35.40 11.53
N GLY A 27 4.23 35.18 12.52
CA GLY A 27 2.79 35.00 12.34
C GLY A 27 2.31 33.56 12.53
N ASP A 28 3.23 32.57 12.51
CA ASP A 28 2.86 31.16 12.65
C ASP A 28 2.44 30.81 14.08
N THR A 29 1.43 29.95 14.22
CA THR A 29 1.04 29.39 15.51
C THR A 29 1.82 28.10 15.73
N VAL A 30 2.61 28.03 16.80
CA VAL A 30 3.44 26.88 17.14
C VAL A 30 2.90 26.15 18.38
N SER A 31 3.03 24.83 18.39
CA SER A 31 2.73 23.97 19.55
C SER A 31 4.00 23.67 20.38
N VAL A 32 3.84 23.20 21.61
CA VAL A 32 4.96 22.65 22.40
C VAL A 32 5.56 21.47 21.63
N ASP A 33 6.89 21.37 21.63
CA ASP A 33 7.70 20.36 20.93
C ASP A 33 7.72 20.45 19.39
N GLN A 34 7.07 21.47 18.80
CA GLN A 34 7.15 21.71 17.35
C GLN A 34 8.52 22.27 16.97
N SER A 35 9.17 21.67 15.97
CA SER A 35 10.46 22.11 15.43
C SER A 35 10.41 23.53 14.87
N LEU A 36 11.33 24.37 15.30
CA LEU A 36 11.40 25.80 14.94
C LEU A 36 12.49 26.08 13.91
N ILE A 37 13.66 25.45 14.09
CA ILE A 37 14.81 25.60 13.21
C ILE A 37 15.54 24.26 13.11
N THR A 38 16.24 24.04 12.01
CA THR A 38 17.20 22.94 11.86
C THR A 38 18.60 23.51 12.02
N VAL A 39 19.37 22.93 12.94
CA VAL A 39 20.78 23.26 13.16
C VAL A 39 21.65 22.10 12.75
N GLU A 40 22.83 22.39 12.22
CA GLU A 40 23.80 21.42 11.77
C GLU A 40 25.11 21.59 12.54
N SER A 41 25.56 20.48 13.12
CA SER A 41 26.93 20.31 13.59
C SER A 41 27.73 19.52 12.54
N ASP A 42 29.04 19.38 12.76
CA ASP A 42 29.87 18.54 11.92
C ASP A 42 29.45 17.05 11.95
N LYS A 43 28.69 16.62 12.97
CA LYS A 43 28.34 15.20 13.21
C LYS A 43 26.88 14.85 12.94
N ALA A 44 25.95 15.80 13.04
CA ALA A 44 24.53 15.57 12.88
C ALA A 44 23.75 16.88 12.64
N SER A 45 22.65 16.77 11.92
CA SER A 45 21.60 17.80 11.88
C SER A 45 20.55 17.49 12.95
N MET A 46 20.15 18.52 13.70
CA MET A 46 19.20 18.43 14.82
C MET A 46 18.14 19.52 14.67
N GLU A 47 16.90 19.19 14.98
CA GLU A 47 15.82 20.19 15.02
C GLU A 47 15.68 20.74 16.44
N ILE A 48 15.50 22.05 16.55
CA ILE A 48 15.28 22.73 17.84
C ILE A 48 13.77 22.91 18.06
N PRO A 49 13.17 22.21 19.04
CA PRO A 49 11.73 22.32 19.31
C PRO A 49 11.36 23.57 20.10
N SER A 50 10.09 23.98 19.99
CA SER A 50 9.50 25.04 20.82
C SER A 50 9.20 24.57 22.23
N SER A 51 9.63 25.31 23.25
CA SER A 51 9.28 24.99 24.65
C SER A 51 7.89 25.45 25.07
N HIS A 52 7.21 26.28 24.27
CA HIS A 52 5.88 26.82 24.58
C HIS A 52 5.01 26.86 23.31
N ALA A 53 3.69 26.75 23.49
CA ALA A 53 2.74 27.01 22.41
C ALA A 53 2.41 28.51 22.35
N GLY A 54 2.35 29.10 21.16
CA GLY A 54 2.06 30.53 21.00
C GLY A 54 2.17 30.99 19.54
N VAL A 55 2.00 32.29 19.32
CA VAL A 55 2.18 32.89 17.98
C VAL A 55 3.58 33.48 17.86
N VAL A 56 4.31 33.10 16.80
CA VAL A 56 5.66 33.63 16.53
C VAL A 56 5.56 35.10 16.16
N LYS A 57 6.15 35.97 16.97
CA LYS A 57 6.11 37.42 16.73
C LYS A 57 7.31 37.90 15.92
N GLU A 58 8.48 37.38 16.25
CA GLU A 58 9.74 37.78 15.63
C GLU A 58 10.74 36.62 15.70
N ILE A 59 11.42 36.35 14.58
CA ILE A 59 12.51 35.37 14.49
C ILE A 59 13.83 36.12 14.61
N LYS A 60 14.68 35.72 15.55
CA LYS A 60 15.93 36.42 15.89
C LYS A 60 17.19 35.78 15.29
N VAL A 61 17.02 34.69 14.53
CA VAL A 61 18.10 33.96 13.85
C VAL A 61 17.80 33.85 12.35
N LYS A 62 18.85 33.73 11.53
CA LYS A 62 18.75 33.53 10.07
C LYS A 62 19.54 32.30 9.65
N VAL A 63 19.18 31.73 8.51
CA VAL A 63 19.96 30.65 7.88
C VAL A 63 21.39 31.15 7.64
N GLY A 64 22.37 30.40 8.14
CA GLY A 64 23.80 30.74 8.14
C GLY A 64 24.35 31.27 9.48
N ASP A 65 23.50 31.61 10.45
CA ASP A 65 23.94 32.08 11.76
C ASP A 65 24.47 30.92 12.62
N LYS A 66 25.42 31.23 13.51
CA LYS A 66 25.90 30.28 14.54
C LYS A 66 25.20 30.53 15.86
N VAL A 67 24.67 29.49 16.47
CA VAL A 67 23.93 29.56 17.74
C VAL A 67 24.53 28.58 18.76
N ALA A 68 24.59 29.01 20.01
CA ALA A 68 25.02 28.22 21.17
C ALA A 68 23.84 27.95 22.11
N GLU A 69 23.99 26.99 23.04
CA GLU A 69 23.01 26.78 24.12
C GLU A 69 22.65 28.11 24.80
N GLY A 70 21.35 28.39 24.93
CA GLY A 70 20.82 29.62 25.51
C GLY A 70 20.65 30.80 24.54
N SER A 71 21.09 30.67 23.27
CA SER A 71 20.86 31.69 22.23
C SER A 71 19.37 31.81 21.92
N VAL A 72 18.86 33.03 21.74
CA VAL A 72 17.43 33.24 21.48
C VAL A 72 17.12 32.98 20.01
N VAL A 73 16.20 32.04 19.73
CA VAL A 73 15.76 31.65 18.40
C VAL A 73 14.65 32.57 17.90
N LEU A 74 13.60 32.79 18.71
CA LEU A 74 12.44 33.61 18.37
C LEU A 74 11.69 34.08 19.63
N SER A 75 10.79 35.05 19.47
CA SER A 75 9.87 35.52 20.51
C SER A 75 8.44 35.06 20.23
N LEU A 76 7.83 34.37 21.20
CA LEU A 76 6.43 33.92 21.16
C LEU A 76 5.52 34.84 21.97
N GLU A 77 4.36 35.18 21.40
CA GLU A 77 3.27 35.80 22.12
C GLU A 77 2.35 34.71 22.70
N VAL A 78 2.29 34.62 24.03
CA VAL A 78 1.49 33.65 24.79
C VAL A 78 0.33 34.33 25.50
N ALA A 79 -0.84 33.68 25.47
CA ALA A 79 -2.03 34.13 26.20
C ALA A 79 -1.78 33.97 27.72
N ALA A 80 -2.04 35.04 28.48
CA ALA A 80 -1.76 35.07 29.92
C ALA A 80 -2.81 34.27 30.69
N GLY A 81 -2.43 33.08 31.17
CA GLY A 81 -3.30 32.24 32.00
C GLY A 81 -3.04 30.74 31.85
N ALA A 82 -1.81 30.29 32.03
CA ALA A 82 -1.52 28.88 32.28
C ALA A 82 -0.37 28.79 33.28
N ALA A 83 -0.72 28.66 34.56
CA ALA A 83 0.22 28.22 35.58
C ALA A 83 0.70 26.81 35.22
N ALA A 84 1.98 26.54 35.46
CA ALA A 84 2.58 25.23 35.29
C ALA A 84 1.75 24.14 36.01
N PRO A 85 1.28 23.09 35.33
CA PRO A 85 0.83 21.90 36.01
C PRO A 85 2.03 21.22 36.67
N ALA A 86 1.86 20.82 37.92
CA ALA A 86 2.76 19.92 38.61
C ALA A 86 3.06 18.68 37.76
N GLN A 87 4.28 18.15 37.90
CA GLN A 87 4.80 16.90 37.35
C GLN A 87 3.68 15.91 36.99
N ALA A 88 3.35 15.83 35.71
CA ALA A 88 2.52 14.76 35.19
C ALA A 88 3.32 13.46 35.34
N ALA A 89 2.70 12.47 35.98
CA ALA A 89 3.20 11.11 36.02
C ALA A 89 3.52 10.61 34.60
N ALA A 90 4.51 9.72 34.52
CA ALA A 90 4.95 9.06 33.29
C ALA A 90 3.76 8.72 32.37
N PRO A 91 3.90 8.89 31.04
CA PRO A 91 2.85 8.52 30.11
C PRO A 91 2.48 7.06 30.38
N ALA A 92 1.20 6.83 30.69
CA ALA A 92 0.66 5.48 30.75
C ALA A 92 0.99 4.81 29.42
N PRO A 93 1.43 3.53 29.44
CA PRO A 93 1.77 2.81 28.22
C PRO A 93 0.65 2.96 27.21
N ALA A 94 1.06 3.22 25.96
CA ALA A 94 0.16 3.24 24.80
C ALA A 94 -0.88 2.14 24.99
N ALA A 95 -2.16 2.52 24.93
CA ALA A 95 -3.26 1.60 25.14
C ALA A 95 -2.95 0.32 24.36
N ALA A 96 -2.85 -0.79 25.11
CA ALA A 96 -2.81 -2.11 24.54
C ALA A 96 -3.87 -2.19 23.45
N ALA A 97 -3.57 -2.94 22.37
CA ALA A 97 -4.55 -3.30 21.35
C ALA A 97 -5.92 -3.44 22.01
N PRO A 98 -6.96 -2.75 21.52
CA PRO A 98 -8.24 -2.66 22.22
C PRO A 98 -8.62 -4.07 22.67
N ALA A 99 -8.84 -4.24 23.98
CA ALA A 99 -9.32 -5.49 24.53
C ALA A 99 -10.43 -6.01 23.62
N PRO A 100 -10.42 -7.31 23.23
CA PRO A 100 -11.34 -7.81 22.23
C PRO A 100 -12.74 -7.38 22.63
N VAL A 101 -13.33 -6.49 21.82
CA VAL A 101 -14.74 -6.15 21.94
C VAL A 101 -15.44 -7.49 21.95
N ALA A 102 -16.19 -7.78 23.02
CA ALA A 102 -16.86 -9.06 23.18
C ALA A 102 -17.50 -9.42 21.83
N ALA A 103 -16.96 -10.45 21.18
CA ALA A 103 -17.33 -10.77 19.82
C ALA A 103 -18.84 -10.93 19.79
N ALA A 104 -19.51 -10.23 18.88
CA ALA A 104 -20.94 -10.42 18.69
C ALA A 104 -21.20 -11.93 18.56
N PRO A 105 -22.24 -12.48 19.25
CA PRO A 105 -22.47 -13.91 19.27
C PRO A 105 -22.54 -14.43 17.83
N ALA A 106 -21.78 -15.51 17.55
CA ALA A 106 -21.70 -16.09 16.22
C ALA A 106 -23.11 -16.43 15.72
N PRO A 107 -23.44 -16.14 14.44
CA PRO A 107 -24.74 -16.46 13.90
C PRO A 107 -25.00 -17.97 13.92
N VAL A 108 -26.24 -18.36 14.14
CA VAL A 108 -26.65 -19.78 14.08
C VAL A 108 -26.87 -20.14 12.61
N ALA A 109 -26.19 -21.18 12.14
CA ALA A 109 -26.33 -21.65 10.78
C ALA A 109 -27.79 -22.05 10.46
N SER A 110 -28.23 -21.72 9.24
CA SER A 110 -29.52 -22.13 8.71
C SER A 110 -29.50 -23.60 8.29
N ASN A 111 -30.65 -24.28 8.35
CA ASN A 111 -30.84 -25.59 7.74
C ASN A 111 -31.37 -25.46 6.31
N PHE A 112 -30.86 -26.29 5.40
CA PHE A 112 -31.34 -26.39 4.02
C PHE A 112 -31.99 -27.77 3.80
N ALA A 113 -33.18 -27.79 3.22
CA ALA A 113 -33.97 -29.00 2.94
C ALA A 113 -34.44 -29.10 1.47
N GLY A 114 -33.84 -28.32 0.57
CA GLY A 114 -34.15 -28.34 -0.86
C GLY A 114 -33.37 -29.39 -1.64
N THR A 115 -33.56 -29.41 -2.96
CA THR A 115 -32.84 -30.31 -3.88
C THR A 115 -31.41 -29.84 -4.09
N VAL A 116 -30.47 -30.78 -4.19
CA VAL A 116 -29.06 -30.53 -4.50
C VAL A 116 -28.82 -30.82 -5.98
N ASP A 117 -28.22 -29.86 -6.70
CA ASP A 117 -27.90 -30.03 -8.12
C ASP A 117 -26.50 -30.63 -8.33
N MET A 118 -25.56 -30.35 -7.42
CA MET A 118 -24.21 -30.89 -7.46
C MET A 118 -23.58 -30.94 -6.06
N ASP A 119 -22.65 -31.88 -5.87
CA ASP A 119 -21.85 -32.03 -4.65
C ASP A 119 -20.35 -31.86 -4.95
N CYS A 120 -19.56 -31.47 -3.96
CA CYS A 120 -18.09 -31.43 -4.05
C CYS A 120 -17.41 -31.61 -2.70
N ASP A 121 -16.10 -31.91 -2.72
CA ASP A 121 -15.28 -31.88 -1.51
C ASP A 121 -15.03 -30.43 -1.08
N VAL A 122 -14.74 -29.55 -2.05
CA VAL A 122 -14.45 -28.14 -1.79
C VAL A 122 -15.22 -27.26 -2.76
N VAL A 123 -16.00 -26.32 -2.22
CA VAL A 123 -16.50 -25.19 -3.00
C VAL A 123 -15.61 -23.97 -2.75
N VAL A 124 -15.24 -23.26 -3.80
CA VAL A 124 -14.50 -21.99 -3.70
C VAL A 124 -15.38 -20.86 -4.22
N LEU A 125 -15.63 -19.85 -3.39
CA LEU A 125 -16.48 -18.70 -3.75
C LEU A 125 -15.63 -17.51 -4.16
N GLY A 126 -15.50 -17.28 -5.47
CA GLY A 126 -14.72 -16.21 -6.09
C GLY A 126 -13.54 -16.76 -6.89
N GLY A 127 -13.38 -16.32 -8.14
CA GLY A 127 -12.33 -16.75 -9.08
C GLY A 127 -11.11 -15.83 -9.13
N GLY A 128 -10.86 -15.02 -8.10
CA GLY A 128 -9.68 -14.15 -7.98
C GLY A 128 -8.38 -14.89 -7.65
N PRO A 129 -7.25 -14.18 -7.46
CA PRO A 129 -5.94 -14.78 -7.15
C PRO A 129 -5.98 -15.83 -6.05
N GLY A 130 -6.60 -15.52 -4.91
CA GLY A 130 -6.80 -16.51 -3.85
C GLY A 130 -7.69 -17.67 -4.28
N GLY A 131 -8.87 -17.38 -4.84
CA GLY A 131 -9.85 -18.41 -5.13
C GLY A 131 -9.44 -19.41 -6.22
N TYR A 132 -8.91 -18.97 -7.37
CA TYR A 132 -8.45 -19.93 -8.37
C TYR A 132 -7.22 -20.70 -7.89
N SER A 133 -6.33 -20.09 -7.09
CA SER A 133 -5.15 -20.79 -6.56
C SER A 133 -5.56 -21.86 -5.56
N ALA A 134 -6.54 -21.57 -4.70
CA ALA A 134 -7.12 -22.54 -3.76
C ALA A 134 -7.79 -23.69 -4.52
N ALA A 135 -8.62 -23.36 -5.53
CA ALA A 135 -9.29 -24.36 -6.34
C ALA A 135 -8.31 -25.27 -7.08
N PHE A 136 -7.26 -24.69 -7.67
CA PHE A 136 -6.24 -25.45 -8.40
C PHE A 136 -5.40 -26.29 -7.46
N ARG A 137 -4.98 -25.75 -6.30
CA ARG A 137 -4.22 -26.49 -5.30
C ARG A 137 -5.03 -27.66 -4.73
N ALA A 138 -6.30 -27.44 -4.41
CA ALA A 138 -7.20 -28.49 -3.93
C ALA A 138 -7.40 -29.60 -4.98
N ALA A 139 -7.57 -29.22 -6.25
CA ALA A 139 -7.68 -30.20 -7.34
C ALA A 139 -6.37 -30.97 -7.57
N ASP A 140 -5.22 -30.30 -7.51
CA ASP A 140 -3.88 -30.94 -7.60
C ASP A 140 -3.63 -31.90 -6.43
N LEU A 141 -4.30 -31.69 -5.28
CA LEU A 141 -4.31 -32.57 -4.12
C LEU A 141 -5.38 -33.68 -4.20
N GLY A 142 -6.08 -33.80 -5.32
CA GLY A 142 -7.02 -34.90 -5.59
C GLY A 142 -8.45 -34.68 -5.09
N LEU A 143 -8.83 -33.46 -4.71
CA LEU A 143 -10.19 -33.15 -4.26
C LEU A 143 -11.12 -32.81 -5.44
N LYS A 144 -12.41 -33.15 -5.31
CA LYS A 144 -13.47 -32.70 -6.24
C LYS A 144 -13.82 -31.24 -5.94
N VAL A 145 -13.53 -30.33 -6.86
CA VAL A 145 -13.66 -28.88 -6.65
C VAL A 145 -14.72 -28.25 -7.55
N VAL A 146 -15.57 -27.41 -6.94
CA VAL A 146 -16.45 -26.46 -7.64
C VAL A 146 -15.99 -25.03 -7.35
N LEU A 147 -15.74 -24.24 -8.39
CA LEU A 147 -15.38 -22.82 -8.30
C LEU A 147 -16.56 -21.97 -8.77
N VAL A 148 -17.08 -21.11 -7.89
CA VAL A 148 -18.19 -20.19 -8.19
C VAL A 148 -17.62 -18.81 -8.50
N GLU A 149 -17.89 -18.29 -9.70
CA GLU A 149 -17.45 -16.96 -10.14
C GLU A 149 -18.61 -16.27 -10.86
N ARG A 150 -18.92 -15.03 -10.48
CA ARG A 150 -20.05 -14.28 -11.04
C ARG A 150 -19.77 -13.69 -12.43
N TYR A 151 -18.50 -13.57 -12.81
CA TYR A 151 -18.07 -13.12 -14.14
C TYR A 151 -17.77 -14.28 -15.09
N ALA A 152 -17.62 -13.97 -16.38
CA ALA A 152 -17.27 -14.96 -17.40
C ALA A 152 -15.81 -15.45 -17.32
N THR A 153 -14.92 -14.64 -16.73
CA THR A 153 -13.48 -14.88 -16.69
C THR A 153 -12.98 -15.09 -15.27
N LEU A 154 -11.96 -15.96 -15.14
CA LEU A 154 -11.21 -16.12 -13.89
C LEU A 154 -10.15 -15.02 -13.74
N GLY A 155 -9.47 -15.02 -12.60
CA GLY A 155 -8.40 -14.09 -12.24
C GLY A 155 -8.87 -12.86 -11.44
N GLY A 156 -10.18 -12.71 -11.27
CA GLY A 156 -10.82 -11.69 -10.43
C GLY A 156 -10.33 -10.26 -10.72
N VAL A 157 -10.30 -9.42 -9.67
CA VAL A 157 -9.90 -8.01 -9.78
C VAL A 157 -8.48 -7.89 -10.33
N CYS A 158 -7.51 -8.62 -9.77
CA CYS A 158 -6.10 -8.45 -10.11
C CYS A 158 -5.80 -8.65 -11.60
N LEU A 159 -6.37 -9.69 -12.22
CA LEU A 159 -6.16 -9.95 -13.63
C LEU A 159 -7.01 -9.05 -14.54
N ASN A 160 -8.29 -8.86 -14.22
CA ASN A 160 -9.23 -8.26 -15.16
C ASN A 160 -9.26 -6.72 -15.07
N VAL A 161 -9.18 -6.15 -13.85
CA VAL A 161 -9.43 -4.71 -13.59
C VAL A 161 -8.51 -4.14 -12.50
N GLY A 162 -7.28 -4.64 -12.43
CA GLY A 162 -6.33 -4.32 -11.36
C GLY A 162 -4.88 -4.45 -11.81
N CYS A 163 -4.12 -5.32 -11.13
CA CYS A 163 -2.68 -5.52 -11.29
C CYS A 163 -2.21 -5.60 -12.76
N ILE A 164 -2.81 -6.49 -13.55
CA ILE A 164 -2.31 -6.80 -14.90
C ILE A 164 -2.55 -5.65 -15.88
N PRO A 165 -3.78 -5.13 -16.06
CA PRO A 165 -3.98 -4.01 -16.97
C PRO A 165 -3.27 -2.74 -16.52
N SER A 166 -3.19 -2.44 -15.21
CA SER A 166 -2.44 -1.28 -14.73
C SER A 166 -0.96 -1.39 -15.07
N LYS A 167 -0.32 -2.53 -14.82
CA LYS A 167 1.12 -2.74 -15.10
C LYS A 167 1.41 -2.76 -16.60
N ALA A 168 0.50 -3.28 -17.42
CA ALA A 168 0.64 -3.21 -18.88
C ALA A 168 0.66 -1.75 -19.37
N LEU A 169 -0.23 -0.89 -18.84
CA LEU A 169 -0.27 0.53 -19.18
C LEU A 169 0.91 1.31 -18.60
N LEU A 170 1.30 1.03 -17.35
CA LEU A 170 2.46 1.64 -16.69
C LEU A 170 3.76 1.34 -17.43
N HIS A 171 3.94 0.12 -17.94
CA HIS A 171 5.11 -0.21 -18.74
C HIS A 171 5.20 0.64 -20.01
N VAL A 172 4.08 0.81 -20.74
CA VAL A 172 4.04 1.70 -21.91
C VAL A 172 4.35 3.14 -21.52
N ALA A 173 3.77 3.63 -20.42
CA ALA A 173 4.04 4.97 -19.90
C ALA A 173 5.52 5.16 -19.53
N ALA A 174 6.13 4.19 -18.83
CA ALA A 174 7.54 4.22 -18.46
C ALA A 174 8.46 4.33 -19.69
N VAL A 175 8.21 3.52 -20.74
CA VAL A 175 8.98 3.59 -21.99
C VAL A 175 8.80 4.94 -22.69
N MET A 176 7.58 5.50 -22.70
CA MET A 176 7.33 6.83 -23.28
C MET A 176 8.08 7.95 -22.54
N ASP A 177 8.22 7.85 -21.22
CA ASP A 177 8.97 8.81 -20.43
C ASP A 177 10.49 8.60 -20.54
N GLU A 178 10.96 7.35 -20.56
CA GLU A 178 12.37 7.00 -20.77
C GLU A 178 12.92 7.56 -22.08
N VAL A 179 12.15 7.45 -23.16
CA VAL A 179 12.52 8.00 -24.48
C VAL A 179 12.78 9.52 -24.42
N LYS A 180 12.06 10.27 -23.57
CA LYS A 180 12.28 11.72 -23.40
C LYS A 180 13.61 12.00 -22.71
N HIS A 181 14.02 11.16 -21.78
CA HIS A 181 15.28 11.31 -21.06
C HIS A 181 16.51 11.08 -21.95
N LEU A 182 16.39 10.31 -23.04
CA LEU A 182 17.50 10.04 -23.95
C LEU A 182 18.00 11.28 -24.72
N GLU A 183 17.22 12.38 -24.77
CA GLU A 183 17.65 13.60 -25.45
C GLU A 183 18.92 14.20 -24.84
N VAL A 184 19.09 14.12 -23.51
CA VAL A 184 20.31 14.64 -22.84
C VAL A 184 21.55 13.81 -23.20
N ALA A 185 21.36 12.56 -23.62
CA ALA A 185 22.40 11.68 -24.14
C ALA A 185 22.61 11.83 -25.65
N GLY A 186 21.95 12.79 -26.30
CA GLY A 186 22.09 13.09 -27.72
C GLY A 186 21.23 12.23 -28.65
N VAL A 187 20.31 11.41 -28.11
CA VAL A 187 19.39 10.59 -28.92
C VAL A 187 18.00 11.22 -28.87
N LYS A 188 17.57 11.77 -30.01
CA LYS A 188 16.30 12.51 -30.12
C LYS A 188 15.24 11.70 -30.84
N PHE A 189 14.04 11.72 -30.29
CA PHE A 189 12.83 11.18 -30.90
C PHE A 189 11.80 12.30 -31.10
N ALA A 190 10.95 12.16 -32.11
CA ALA A 190 9.74 12.99 -32.17
C ALA A 190 8.78 12.60 -31.04
N ALA A 191 7.89 13.52 -30.65
CA ALA A 191 6.81 13.18 -29.72
C ALA A 191 5.96 12.02 -30.29
N PRO A 192 5.59 11.02 -29.45
CA PRO A 192 4.85 9.87 -29.94
C PRO A 192 3.43 10.24 -30.35
N GLU A 193 2.97 9.69 -31.47
CA GLU A 193 1.56 9.70 -31.84
C GLU A 193 0.84 8.57 -31.10
N VAL A 194 -0.04 8.91 -30.16
CA VAL A 194 -0.73 7.92 -29.33
C VAL A 194 -2.10 7.58 -29.92
N ASN A 195 -2.28 6.31 -30.30
CA ASN A 195 -3.58 5.75 -30.62
C ASN A 195 -4.16 5.01 -29.39
N ILE A 196 -5.15 5.63 -28.74
CA ILE A 196 -5.76 5.10 -27.51
C ILE A 196 -6.48 3.77 -27.73
N ASP A 197 -7.12 3.57 -28.88
CA ASP A 197 -7.81 2.30 -29.18
C ASP A 197 -6.82 1.14 -29.35
N GLN A 198 -5.65 1.38 -29.95
CA GLN A 198 -4.60 0.38 -30.04
C GLN A 198 -3.96 0.09 -28.68
N LEU A 199 -3.74 1.12 -27.85
CA LEU A 199 -3.24 0.95 -26.48
C LEU A 199 -4.23 0.15 -25.62
N ARG A 200 -5.53 0.47 -25.71
CA ARG A 200 -6.61 -0.29 -25.07
C ARG A 200 -6.62 -1.73 -25.59
N GLY A 201 -6.51 -1.94 -26.90
CA GLY A 201 -6.43 -3.26 -27.52
C GLY A 201 -5.23 -4.09 -27.07
N HIS A 202 -4.07 -3.46 -26.86
CA HIS A 202 -2.89 -4.12 -26.27
C HIS A 202 -3.19 -4.63 -24.86
N LYS A 203 -3.75 -3.76 -24.00
CA LYS A 203 -4.17 -4.11 -22.63
C LYS A 203 -5.16 -5.29 -22.64
N GLU A 204 -6.21 -5.23 -23.47
CA GLU A 204 -7.21 -6.30 -23.57
C GLU A 204 -6.63 -7.62 -24.07
N LYS A 205 -5.64 -7.58 -24.98
CA LYS A 205 -4.95 -8.79 -25.47
C LYS A 205 -4.17 -9.49 -24.35
N VAL A 206 -3.53 -8.72 -23.47
CA VAL A 206 -2.82 -9.27 -22.29
C VAL A 206 -3.81 -9.95 -21.34
N ILE A 207 -4.92 -9.28 -21.00
CA ILE A 207 -5.99 -9.86 -20.16
C ILE A 207 -6.55 -11.13 -20.81
N GLY A 208 -6.91 -11.08 -22.10
CA GLY A 208 -7.50 -12.19 -22.83
C GLY A 208 -6.61 -13.43 -22.88
N LYS A 209 -5.29 -13.24 -23.07
CA LYS A 209 -4.32 -14.35 -23.06
C LYS A 209 -4.29 -15.06 -21.70
N LEU A 210 -4.21 -14.28 -20.62
CA LEU A 210 -4.09 -14.82 -19.26
C LEU A 210 -5.40 -15.45 -18.76
N THR A 211 -6.54 -14.80 -19.00
CA THR A 211 -7.87 -15.34 -18.65
C THR A 211 -8.18 -16.63 -19.41
N GLY A 212 -7.83 -16.68 -20.71
CA GLY A 212 -7.90 -17.90 -21.51
C GLY A 212 -7.05 -19.04 -20.96
N GLY A 213 -5.82 -18.72 -20.53
CA GLY A 213 -4.92 -19.68 -19.87
C GLY A 213 -5.50 -20.21 -18.54
N LEU A 214 -6.06 -19.35 -17.69
CA LEU A 214 -6.73 -19.78 -16.46
C LEU A 214 -7.92 -20.71 -16.76
N GLY A 215 -8.74 -20.39 -17.77
CA GLY A 215 -9.85 -21.23 -18.20
C GLY A 215 -9.40 -22.61 -18.68
N GLN A 216 -8.28 -22.69 -19.41
CA GLN A 216 -7.68 -23.97 -19.81
C GLN A 216 -7.13 -24.75 -18.60
N MET A 217 -6.45 -24.07 -17.68
CA MET A 217 -5.92 -24.71 -16.46
C MET A 217 -7.01 -25.28 -15.56
N ALA A 218 -8.13 -24.58 -15.41
CA ALA A 218 -9.29 -25.09 -14.68
C ALA A 218 -9.82 -26.39 -15.30
N LYS A 219 -9.93 -26.44 -16.64
CA LYS A 219 -10.35 -27.64 -17.38
C LYS A 219 -9.36 -28.79 -17.22
N MET A 220 -8.05 -28.54 -17.35
CA MET A 220 -7.01 -29.57 -17.19
C MET A 220 -7.03 -30.19 -15.78
N ARG A 221 -7.33 -29.38 -14.77
CA ARG A 221 -7.50 -29.83 -13.37
C ARG A 221 -8.88 -30.39 -13.04
N LYS A 222 -9.79 -30.46 -14.01
CA LYS A 222 -11.18 -30.90 -13.83
C LYS A 222 -11.94 -30.10 -12.75
N VAL A 223 -11.59 -28.83 -12.56
CA VAL A 223 -12.34 -27.92 -11.69
C VAL A 223 -13.63 -27.52 -12.40
N THR A 224 -14.77 -27.74 -11.74
CA THR A 224 -16.07 -27.34 -12.28
C THR A 224 -16.29 -25.86 -11.98
N VAL A 225 -16.31 -25.01 -13.01
CA VAL A 225 -16.59 -23.59 -12.85
C VAL A 225 -18.09 -23.35 -13.03
N VAL A 226 -18.77 -22.84 -12.00
CA VAL A 226 -20.17 -22.45 -12.05
C VAL A 226 -20.25 -20.93 -12.09
N ARG A 227 -20.82 -20.41 -13.17
CA ARG A 227 -20.92 -18.98 -13.37
C ARG A 227 -22.17 -18.41 -12.67
N GLY A 228 -21.99 -17.62 -11.62
CA GLY A 228 -23.11 -16.97 -10.94
C GLY A 228 -22.77 -16.33 -9.60
N TYR A 229 -23.78 -15.71 -8.98
CA TYR A 229 -23.69 -15.18 -7.62
C TYR A 229 -23.89 -16.30 -6.60
N GLY A 230 -22.84 -16.65 -5.88
CA GLY A 230 -22.92 -17.60 -4.77
C GLY A 230 -23.35 -16.93 -3.46
N ASN A 231 -24.37 -17.48 -2.82
CA ASN A 231 -24.81 -17.11 -1.47
C ASN A 231 -24.93 -18.38 -0.62
N PHE A 232 -24.41 -18.35 0.61
CA PHE A 232 -24.64 -19.44 1.55
C PHE A 232 -26.13 -19.55 1.88
N VAL A 233 -26.64 -20.78 1.97
CA VAL A 233 -28.00 -21.08 2.42
C VAL A 233 -28.02 -22.02 3.63
N SER A 234 -26.87 -22.60 3.97
CA SER A 234 -26.60 -23.34 5.22
C SER A 234 -25.07 -23.48 5.40
N ALA A 235 -24.63 -24.15 6.46
CA ALA A 235 -23.21 -24.45 6.71
C ALA A 235 -22.56 -25.38 5.67
N ASN A 236 -23.35 -26.02 4.79
CA ASN A 236 -22.87 -27.00 3.82
C ASN A 236 -23.48 -26.84 2.41
N HIS A 237 -24.16 -25.72 2.13
CA HIS A 237 -24.77 -25.45 0.82
C HIS A 237 -24.62 -24.00 0.40
N ILE A 238 -24.26 -23.79 -0.88
CA ILE A 238 -24.30 -22.50 -1.57
C ILE A 238 -25.35 -22.57 -2.69
N GLU A 239 -26.22 -21.56 -2.74
CA GLU A 239 -27.06 -21.28 -3.90
C GLU A 239 -26.31 -20.36 -4.86
N VAL A 240 -26.22 -20.78 -6.13
CA VAL A 240 -25.61 -20.01 -7.21
C VAL A 240 -26.71 -19.52 -8.15
N GLU A 241 -26.95 -18.20 -8.14
CA GLU A 241 -27.82 -17.55 -9.11
C GLU A 241 -27.03 -17.26 -10.39
N GLU A 242 -27.33 -17.99 -11.47
CA GLU A 242 -26.50 -18.01 -12.67
C GLU A 242 -26.50 -16.67 -13.40
N THR A 243 -25.32 -16.28 -13.91
CA THR A 243 -25.14 -15.04 -14.69
C THR A 243 -24.75 -15.32 -16.14
N THR A 244 -24.98 -14.34 -17.02
CA THR A 244 -24.68 -14.41 -18.46
C THR A 244 -24.02 -13.12 -18.96
N GLY A 245 -23.71 -13.08 -20.27
CA GLY A 245 -23.15 -11.91 -20.96
C GLY A 245 -21.66 -11.69 -20.67
N SER A 246 -21.18 -10.47 -20.88
CA SER A 246 -19.83 -10.03 -20.46
C SER A 246 -19.82 -9.53 -19.01
N GLY A 247 -20.99 -9.17 -18.48
CA GLY A 247 -21.17 -8.65 -17.13
C GLY A 247 -21.66 -9.70 -16.13
N GLN A 248 -22.63 -9.29 -15.32
CA GLN A 248 -23.21 -10.07 -14.23
C GLN A 248 -24.73 -10.14 -14.36
N GLU A 249 -25.27 -10.09 -15.58
CA GLU A 249 -26.72 -10.17 -15.79
C GLU A 249 -27.24 -11.50 -15.26
N LYS A 250 -28.20 -11.46 -14.33
CA LYS A 250 -28.82 -12.65 -13.73
C LYS A 250 -29.78 -13.30 -14.72
N THR A 251 -29.64 -14.61 -14.88
CA THR A 251 -30.50 -15.42 -15.76
C THR A 251 -31.85 -15.78 -15.12
N GLY A 252 -31.94 -15.68 -13.79
CA GLY A 252 -33.06 -16.21 -12.99
C GLY A 252 -32.94 -17.71 -12.67
N SER A 253 -32.00 -18.42 -13.30
CA SER A 253 -31.67 -19.81 -12.97
C SER A 253 -30.85 -19.90 -11.68
N LYS A 254 -31.08 -20.95 -10.91
CA LYS A 254 -30.42 -21.20 -9.62
C LYS A 254 -29.93 -22.64 -9.56
N LYS A 255 -28.77 -22.83 -8.94
CA LYS A 255 -28.18 -24.15 -8.66
C LYS A 255 -27.76 -24.24 -7.21
N ILE A 256 -27.96 -25.39 -6.58
CA ILE A 256 -27.53 -25.68 -5.23
C ILE A 256 -26.30 -26.59 -5.28
N VAL A 257 -25.20 -26.09 -4.70
CA VAL A 257 -23.94 -26.81 -4.53
C VAL A 257 -23.83 -27.25 -3.06
N GLN A 258 -23.85 -28.55 -2.82
CA GLN A 258 -23.52 -29.13 -1.52
C GLN A 258 -21.99 -29.32 -1.41
N PHE A 259 -21.41 -29.03 -0.25
CA PHE A 259 -19.97 -29.15 -0.04
C PHE A 259 -19.61 -29.74 1.31
N LYS A 260 -18.45 -30.42 1.37
CA LYS A 260 -17.82 -30.79 2.66
C LYS A 260 -17.14 -29.57 3.28
N ASN A 261 -16.31 -28.87 2.50
CA ASN A 261 -15.61 -27.65 2.90
C ASN A 261 -15.88 -26.50 1.93
N ALA A 262 -15.79 -25.27 2.43
CA ALA A 262 -15.87 -24.06 1.62
C ALA A 262 -14.64 -23.17 1.83
N ILE A 263 -14.18 -22.52 0.77
CA ILE A 263 -13.17 -21.45 0.81
C ILE A 263 -13.80 -20.17 0.27
N ILE A 264 -13.95 -19.17 1.13
CA ILE A 264 -14.49 -17.87 0.78
C ILE A 264 -13.36 -16.99 0.24
N ALA A 265 -13.44 -16.64 -1.04
CA ALA A 265 -12.47 -15.81 -1.76
C ALA A 265 -13.15 -14.66 -2.51
N ALA A 266 -14.26 -14.13 -1.96
CA ALA A 266 -15.10 -13.11 -2.63
C ALA A 266 -14.49 -11.69 -2.65
N GLY A 267 -13.26 -11.54 -2.15
CA GLY A 267 -12.42 -10.36 -2.32
C GLY A 267 -13.01 -9.06 -1.75
N SER A 268 -12.68 -7.96 -2.41
CA SER A 268 -13.06 -6.59 -2.05
C SER A 268 -13.62 -5.83 -3.26
N GLN A 269 -14.06 -4.60 -3.05
CA GLN A 269 -14.51 -3.67 -4.10
C GLN A 269 -14.09 -2.24 -3.80
N ALA A 270 -14.11 -1.37 -4.81
CA ALA A 270 -13.84 0.06 -4.63
C ALA A 270 -14.84 0.70 -3.64
N VAL A 271 -14.34 1.66 -2.86
CA VAL A 271 -15.19 2.53 -2.04
C VAL A 271 -15.74 3.63 -2.93
N HIS A 272 -17.08 3.77 -2.94
CA HIS A 272 -17.76 4.89 -3.58
C HIS A 272 -18.21 5.89 -2.52
N LEU A 273 -17.82 7.15 -2.68
CA LEU A 273 -18.21 8.22 -1.77
C LEU A 273 -19.68 8.60 -2.03
N PRO A 274 -20.58 8.53 -1.03
CA PRO A 274 -22.02 8.71 -1.26
C PRO A 274 -22.43 10.06 -1.85
N PHE A 275 -21.64 11.11 -1.63
CA PHE A 275 -21.93 12.47 -2.08
C PHE A 275 -21.48 12.74 -3.53
N MET A 276 -20.71 11.83 -4.16
CA MET A 276 -20.23 12.03 -5.53
C MET A 276 -21.39 11.90 -6.53
N PRO A 277 -21.46 12.75 -7.57
CA PRO A 277 -22.52 12.68 -8.55
C PRO A 277 -22.40 11.38 -9.37
N LYS A 278 -23.55 10.86 -9.81
CA LYS A 278 -23.61 9.76 -10.78
C LYS A 278 -23.36 10.33 -12.19
N ASP A 279 -22.11 10.36 -12.59
CA ASP A 279 -21.67 10.90 -13.89
C ASP A 279 -20.59 9.97 -14.49
N PRO A 280 -20.56 9.71 -15.80
CA PRO A 280 -19.54 8.87 -16.44
C PRO A 280 -18.10 9.39 -16.27
N ARG A 281 -17.92 10.68 -15.95
CA ARG A 281 -16.62 11.30 -15.64
C ARG A 281 -16.17 11.07 -14.20
N VAL A 282 -17.01 10.46 -13.36
CA VAL A 282 -16.64 10.03 -12.01
C VAL A 282 -16.44 8.52 -12.03
N VAL A 283 -15.18 8.09 -12.01
CA VAL A 283 -14.78 6.70 -12.20
C VAL A 283 -14.11 6.13 -10.95
N ASP A 284 -14.12 4.81 -10.84
CA ASP A 284 -13.20 4.07 -9.97
C ASP A 284 -11.98 3.58 -10.80
N SER A 285 -11.15 2.72 -10.22
CA SER A 285 -10.01 2.15 -10.94
C SER A 285 -10.42 1.35 -12.18
N THR A 286 -11.60 0.71 -12.19
CA THR A 286 -12.09 -0.03 -13.36
C THR A 286 -12.37 0.93 -14.51
N GLY A 287 -13.11 2.01 -14.24
CA GLY A 287 -13.41 3.03 -15.25
C GLY A 287 -12.15 3.75 -15.76
N ALA A 288 -11.15 3.97 -14.90
CA ALA A 288 -9.85 4.50 -15.32
C ALA A 288 -9.09 3.52 -16.26
N LEU A 289 -9.17 2.21 -16.01
CA LEU A 289 -8.53 1.18 -16.83
C LEU A 289 -9.24 0.89 -18.15
N ASP A 290 -10.49 1.34 -18.32
CA ASP A 290 -11.19 1.31 -19.62
C ASP A 290 -10.51 2.24 -20.63
N LEU A 291 -9.77 3.25 -20.15
CA LEU A 291 -8.99 4.20 -20.95
C LEU A 291 -9.83 4.77 -22.11
N LYS A 292 -11.01 5.31 -21.80
CA LYS A 292 -11.99 5.78 -22.80
C LYS A 292 -11.46 6.96 -23.59
N GLU A 293 -10.84 7.91 -22.91
CA GLU A 293 -10.22 9.12 -23.45
C GLU A 293 -9.13 9.61 -22.50
N VAL A 294 -8.32 10.58 -22.96
CA VAL A 294 -7.32 11.25 -22.11
C VAL A 294 -7.89 12.61 -21.69
N PRO A 295 -8.22 12.82 -20.39
CA PRO A 295 -8.69 14.10 -19.89
C PRO A 295 -7.58 15.16 -19.95
N LYS A 296 -7.94 16.44 -20.04
CA LYS A 296 -6.94 17.52 -19.89
C LYS A 296 -6.56 17.70 -18.42
N ARG A 297 -7.55 17.64 -17.51
CA ARG A 297 -7.38 17.69 -16.06
C ARG A 297 -8.07 16.51 -15.39
N MET A 298 -7.32 15.80 -14.56
CA MET A 298 -7.80 14.66 -13.79
C MET A 298 -7.60 14.90 -12.30
N LEU A 299 -8.64 14.70 -11.50
CA LEU A 299 -8.53 14.65 -10.04
C LEU A 299 -8.43 13.21 -9.55
N ILE A 300 -7.49 12.96 -8.65
CA ILE A 300 -7.33 11.70 -7.94
C ILE A 300 -7.79 11.90 -6.50
N LEU A 301 -8.89 11.26 -6.11
CA LEU A 301 -9.38 11.21 -4.74
C LEU A 301 -8.72 10.05 -4.00
N GLY A 302 -7.78 10.37 -3.10
CA GLY A 302 -6.97 9.40 -2.35
C GLY A 302 -5.56 9.28 -2.90
N GLY A 303 -4.57 9.56 -2.06
CA GLY A 303 -3.13 9.52 -2.35
C GLY A 303 -2.49 8.13 -2.22
N GLY A 304 -3.29 7.07 -2.34
CA GLY A 304 -2.82 5.68 -2.28
C GLY A 304 -2.24 5.19 -3.61
N ILE A 305 -1.57 4.03 -3.56
CA ILE A 305 -0.85 3.42 -4.70
C ILE A 305 -1.68 3.39 -5.99
N ILE A 306 -2.92 2.88 -5.93
CA ILE A 306 -3.79 2.72 -7.11
C ILE A 306 -4.02 4.07 -7.82
N GLY A 307 -4.30 5.12 -7.05
CA GLY A 307 -4.55 6.46 -7.59
C GLY A 307 -3.30 7.02 -8.28
N LEU A 308 -2.14 6.89 -7.64
CA LEU A 308 -0.86 7.40 -8.15
C LEU A 308 -0.35 6.62 -9.37
N GLU A 309 -0.56 5.30 -9.42
CA GLU A 309 -0.29 4.48 -10.60
C GLU A 309 -1.13 4.93 -11.79
N MET A 310 -2.45 5.12 -11.60
CA MET A 310 -3.32 5.61 -12.66
C MET A 310 -2.97 7.04 -13.07
N GLY A 311 -2.67 7.91 -12.11
CA GLY A 311 -2.17 9.26 -12.38
C GLY A 311 -0.92 9.24 -13.27
N THR A 312 0.03 8.36 -12.99
CA THR A 312 1.26 8.20 -13.79
C THR A 312 0.92 7.88 -15.25
N VAL A 313 0.05 6.89 -15.50
CA VAL A 313 -0.40 6.54 -16.86
C VAL A 313 -1.06 7.73 -17.55
N TYR A 314 -2.06 8.35 -16.92
CA TYR A 314 -2.81 9.44 -17.54
C TYR A 314 -1.95 10.70 -17.76
N SER A 315 -1.02 10.99 -16.86
CA SER A 315 -0.09 12.11 -17.00
C SER A 315 0.85 11.93 -18.18
N THR A 316 1.43 10.73 -18.35
CA THR A 316 2.29 10.43 -19.50
C THR A 316 1.54 10.53 -20.82
N LEU A 317 0.25 10.21 -20.83
CA LEU A 317 -0.64 10.38 -21.99
C LEU A 317 -1.06 11.84 -22.24
N GLY A 318 -0.81 12.76 -21.29
CA GLY A 318 -1.00 14.20 -21.46
C GLY A 318 -1.89 14.88 -20.43
N ALA A 319 -2.48 14.16 -19.48
CA ALA A 319 -3.33 14.76 -18.45
C ALA A 319 -2.51 15.57 -17.41
N ARG A 320 -3.06 16.71 -16.97
CA ARG A 320 -2.61 17.39 -15.75
C ARG A 320 -3.35 16.82 -14.55
N LEU A 321 -2.63 16.60 -13.45
CA LEU A 321 -3.17 15.92 -12.28
C LEU A 321 -3.35 16.87 -11.11
N ASP A 322 -4.44 16.67 -10.37
CA ASP A 322 -4.50 17.04 -8.96
C ASP A 322 -4.70 15.77 -8.13
N VAL A 323 -4.14 15.74 -6.92
CA VAL A 323 -4.39 14.66 -5.96
C VAL A 323 -4.82 15.26 -4.62
N VAL A 324 -5.85 14.68 -4.01
CA VAL A 324 -6.31 15.04 -2.68
C VAL A 324 -6.20 13.85 -1.73
N GLU A 325 -5.61 14.08 -0.58
CA GLU A 325 -5.39 13.08 0.48
C GLU A 325 -5.76 13.69 1.84
N MET A 326 -6.60 12.97 2.58
CA MET A 326 -7.06 13.40 3.90
C MET A 326 -5.95 13.26 4.95
N MET A 327 -5.06 12.29 4.78
CA MET A 327 -3.89 12.07 5.63
C MET A 327 -2.76 13.05 5.30
N ASP A 328 -1.70 13.00 6.09
CA ASP A 328 -0.56 13.93 6.04
C ASP A 328 0.41 13.70 4.89
N GLY A 329 0.24 12.62 4.13
CA GLY A 329 1.12 12.30 3.01
C GLY A 329 0.56 11.23 2.08
N LEU A 330 1.19 11.11 0.93
CA LEU A 330 0.89 10.10 -0.08
C LEU A 330 1.47 8.73 0.30
N MET A 331 1.03 7.67 -0.37
CA MET A 331 1.49 6.29 -0.18
C MET A 331 1.58 5.89 1.31
N GLN A 332 0.47 6.07 2.02
CA GLN A 332 0.39 5.74 3.45
C GLN A 332 0.85 4.30 3.71
N GLY A 333 1.70 4.13 4.73
CA GLY A 333 2.35 2.86 5.07
C GLY A 333 3.80 2.72 4.56
N ALA A 334 4.23 3.47 3.55
CA ALA A 334 5.64 3.56 3.17
C ALA A 334 6.37 4.62 4.01
N ASP A 335 7.66 4.42 4.29
CA ASP A 335 8.44 5.46 4.99
C ASP A 335 8.53 6.75 4.15
N ARG A 336 8.53 7.90 4.85
CA ARG A 336 8.45 9.22 4.22
C ARG A 336 9.66 9.58 3.37
N ASP A 337 10.84 9.03 3.67
CA ASP A 337 12.06 9.25 2.89
C ASP A 337 11.97 8.64 1.47
N LEU A 338 11.38 7.45 1.33
CA LEU A 338 11.11 6.85 0.02
C LEU A 338 10.10 7.71 -0.76
N VAL A 339 8.99 8.09 -0.12
CA VAL A 339 7.92 8.88 -0.75
C VAL A 339 8.42 10.26 -1.17
N LYS A 340 9.34 10.87 -0.42
CA LYS A 340 9.93 12.18 -0.75
C LYS A 340 10.69 12.16 -2.07
N VAL A 341 11.44 11.09 -2.36
CA VAL A 341 12.12 10.92 -3.65
C VAL A 341 11.10 10.80 -4.78
N TRP A 342 10.11 9.92 -4.62
CA TRP A 342 9.03 9.75 -5.61
C TRP A 342 8.29 11.08 -5.88
N GLN A 343 7.93 11.80 -4.82
CA GLN A 343 7.15 13.04 -4.92
C GLN A 343 7.95 14.15 -5.62
N LYS A 344 9.26 14.25 -5.34
CA LYS A 344 10.15 15.19 -6.03
C LYS A 344 10.20 14.91 -7.54
N MET A 345 10.34 13.64 -7.93
CA MET A 345 10.39 13.25 -9.34
C MET A 345 9.06 13.47 -10.07
N ASN A 346 7.94 13.28 -9.37
CA ASN A 346 6.61 13.34 -9.97
C ASN A 346 5.92 14.70 -9.81
N ALA A 347 6.48 15.64 -9.03
CA ALA A 347 5.92 16.97 -8.84
C ALA A 347 5.53 17.67 -10.16
N PRO A 348 6.33 17.59 -11.26
CA PRO A 348 5.96 18.20 -12.54
C PRO A 348 4.67 17.65 -13.15
N ARG A 349 4.18 16.46 -12.76
CA ARG A 349 2.93 15.86 -13.25
C ARG A 349 1.68 16.50 -12.64
N PHE A 350 1.81 17.13 -11.48
CA PHE A 350 0.69 17.66 -10.71
C PHE A 350 0.62 19.18 -10.80
N ASP A 351 -0.60 19.72 -10.83
CA ASP A 351 -0.84 21.14 -10.56
C ASP A 351 -0.96 21.34 -9.04
N ASN A 352 -1.62 20.42 -8.33
CA ASN A 352 -1.76 20.43 -6.87
C ASN A 352 -1.59 19.05 -6.23
N ILE A 353 -0.81 19.01 -5.14
CA ILE A 353 -0.74 17.87 -4.21
C ILE A 353 -1.33 18.33 -2.88
N MET A 354 -2.60 17.97 -2.62
CA MET A 354 -3.40 18.46 -1.50
C MET A 354 -3.47 17.41 -0.38
N VAL A 355 -2.46 17.38 0.50
CA VAL A 355 -2.48 16.56 1.72
C VAL A 355 -3.23 17.27 2.86
N ASN A 356 -3.61 16.53 3.91
CA ASN A 356 -4.47 17.01 5.00
C ASN A 356 -5.73 17.75 4.48
N THR A 357 -6.28 17.31 3.36
CA THR A 357 -7.38 17.96 2.66
C THR A 357 -8.47 16.93 2.36
N LYS A 358 -9.73 17.28 2.62
CA LYS A 358 -10.88 16.42 2.32
C LYS A 358 -11.73 17.03 1.21
N THR A 359 -12.34 16.17 0.42
CA THR A 359 -13.38 16.58 -0.54
C THR A 359 -14.72 16.68 0.19
N VAL A 360 -15.42 17.79 0.04
CA VAL A 360 -16.69 18.07 0.76
C VAL A 360 -17.91 18.21 -0.16
N GLY A 361 -17.69 18.33 -1.47
CA GLY A 361 -18.78 18.38 -2.43
C GLY A 361 -18.27 18.15 -3.84
N ALA A 362 -19.14 17.61 -4.70
CA ALA A 362 -18.88 17.46 -6.11
C ALA A 362 -20.19 17.63 -6.89
N GLU A 363 -20.14 18.39 -7.99
CA GLU A 363 -21.27 18.69 -8.87
C GLU A 363 -20.87 18.42 -10.31
N ALA A 364 -21.72 17.71 -11.05
CA ALA A 364 -21.55 17.53 -12.48
C ALA A 364 -22.07 18.76 -13.23
N THR A 365 -21.20 19.42 -13.99
CA THR A 365 -21.54 20.56 -14.86
C THR A 365 -21.28 20.19 -16.33
N PRO A 366 -21.76 20.99 -17.30
CA PRO A 366 -21.41 20.82 -18.71
C PRO A 366 -19.89 20.85 -18.96
N GLU A 367 -19.15 21.67 -18.21
CA GLU A 367 -17.71 21.89 -18.36
C GLU A 367 -16.87 20.78 -17.71
N GLY A 368 -17.39 20.08 -16.70
CA GLY A 368 -16.65 19.04 -15.98
C GLY A 368 -17.30 18.66 -14.67
N ILE A 369 -16.54 18.02 -13.78
CA ILE A 369 -16.93 17.78 -12.39
C ILE A 369 -16.30 18.87 -11.54
N LYS A 370 -17.14 19.73 -10.96
CA LYS A 370 -16.72 20.78 -10.04
C LYS A 370 -16.62 20.19 -8.64
N VAL A 371 -15.44 20.20 -8.05
CA VAL A 371 -15.12 19.58 -6.75
C VAL A 371 -14.71 20.65 -5.75
N SER A 372 -15.26 20.56 -4.54
CA SER A 372 -15.00 21.48 -3.43
C SER A 372 -14.18 20.78 -2.33
N PHE A 373 -13.21 21.50 -1.78
CA PHE A 373 -12.27 20.99 -0.79
C PHE A 373 -12.44 21.70 0.56
N ALA A 374 -12.06 21.02 1.63
CA ALA A 374 -11.98 21.61 2.97
C ALA A 374 -10.75 21.07 3.71
N PRO A 375 -10.22 21.83 4.69
CA PRO A 375 -9.14 21.35 5.55
C PRO A 375 -9.56 20.06 6.29
N ALA A 376 -8.68 19.06 6.33
CA ALA A 376 -8.82 17.90 7.21
C ALA A 376 -8.21 18.15 8.60
N LYS A 377 -7.33 19.15 8.71
CA LYS A 377 -6.75 19.66 9.96
C LYS A 377 -6.77 21.19 9.95
N ASP A 378 -6.82 21.79 11.13
CA ASP A 378 -6.76 23.26 11.27
C ASP A 378 -5.45 23.82 10.71
N GLY A 379 -5.51 25.02 10.13
CA GLY A 379 -4.34 25.69 9.54
C GLY A 379 -3.95 25.23 8.13
N VAL A 380 -4.62 24.22 7.55
CA VAL A 380 -4.40 23.82 6.16
C VAL A 380 -5.15 24.75 5.21
N THR A 381 -4.43 25.37 4.27
CA THR A 381 -5.05 26.14 3.18
C THR A 381 -5.48 25.19 2.07
N VAL A 382 -6.71 25.35 1.57
CA VAL A 382 -7.26 24.54 0.48
C VAL A 382 -7.64 25.44 -0.70
N PRO A 383 -7.57 24.96 -1.94
CA PRO A 383 -7.95 25.75 -3.10
C PRO A 383 -9.48 25.96 -3.16
N GLU A 384 -9.88 27.04 -3.83
CA GLU A 384 -11.26 27.24 -4.27
C GLU A 384 -11.76 26.06 -5.14
N PRO A 385 -13.07 25.84 -5.26
CA PRO A 385 -13.61 24.73 -6.04
C PRO A 385 -13.02 24.64 -7.46
N GLN A 386 -12.52 23.47 -7.82
CA GLN A 386 -11.85 23.20 -9.10
C GLN A 386 -12.73 22.36 -10.02
N THR A 387 -12.54 22.49 -11.34
CA THR A 387 -13.29 21.70 -12.34
C THR A 387 -12.34 20.74 -13.06
N TYR A 388 -12.77 19.48 -13.19
CA TYR A 388 -11.98 18.39 -13.77
C TYR A 388 -12.76 17.68 -14.88
N ASP A 389 -12.07 17.20 -15.91
CA ASP A 389 -12.68 16.42 -16.98
C ASP A 389 -12.94 14.98 -16.50
N LEU A 390 -12.13 14.48 -15.56
CA LEU A 390 -12.24 13.15 -14.98
C LEU A 390 -11.91 13.18 -13.48
N VAL A 391 -12.69 12.48 -12.67
CA VAL A 391 -12.44 12.28 -11.24
C VAL A 391 -12.32 10.79 -10.94
N LEU A 392 -11.14 10.37 -10.46
CA LEU A 392 -10.87 9.01 -10.03
C LEU A 392 -11.07 8.86 -8.51
N GLN A 393 -12.05 8.06 -8.13
CA GLN A 393 -12.25 7.60 -6.75
C GLN A 393 -11.29 6.45 -6.42
N ALA A 394 -10.19 6.77 -5.72
CA ALA A 394 -9.17 5.82 -5.29
C ALA A 394 -8.95 5.85 -3.76
N VAL A 395 -9.99 6.16 -2.99
CA VAL A 395 -9.96 6.32 -1.51
C VAL A 395 -9.86 5.00 -0.72
N GLY A 396 -9.67 3.88 -1.41
CA GLY A 396 -9.51 2.56 -0.80
C GLY A 396 -10.57 1.55 -1.25
N ARG A 397 -10.57 0.39 -0.58
CA ARG A 397 -11.38 -0.78 -0.93
C ARG A 397 -12.06 -1.34 0.31
N THR A 398 -13.24 -1.91 0.15
CA THR A 398 -14.03 -2.55 1.21
C THR A 398 -14.22 -4.05 0.92
N PRO A 399 -14.07 -4.93 1.92
CA PRO A 399 -14.26 -6.38 1.75
C PRO A 399 -15.74 -6.74 1.50
N ASN A 400 -15.96 -7.86 0.80
CA ASN A 400 -17.30 -8.30 0.39
C ASN A 400 -17.98 -9.28 1.38
N GLY A 401 -17.52 -9.44 2.62
CA GLY A 401 -18.03 -10.45 3.56
C GLY A 401 -19.53 -10.34 3.86
N LYS A 402 -20.08 -9.12 3.80
CA LYS A 402 -21.52 -8.86 4.00
C LYS A 402 -22.40 -9.15 2.77
N LYS A 403 -21.84 -9.67 1.68
CA LYS A 403 -22.52 -9.81 0.37
C LYS A 403 -22.69 -11.25 -0.12
N ILE A 404 -22.46 -12.21 0.77
CA ILE A 404 -22.45 -13.65 0.43
C ILE A 404 -23.38 -14.49 1.34
N SER A 405 -24.21 -13.82 2.14
CA SER A 405 -25.07 -14.45 3.16
C SER A 405 -24.30 -15.37 4.13
N ALA A 406 -23.08 -14.97 4.52
CA ALA A 406 -22.20 -15.72 5.42
C ALA A 406 -22.88 -16.12 6.75
N ASP A 407 -23.79 -15.28 7.24
CA ASP A 407 -24.62 -15.51 8.41
C ASP A 407 -25.43 -16.81 8.33
N LYS A 408 -25.93 -17.17 7.15
CA LYS A 408 -26.68 -18.42 6.94
C LYS A 408 -25.81 -19.67 7.08
N ALA A 409 -24.49 -19.53 6.93
CA ALA A 409 -23.54 -20.59 7.21
C ALA A 409 -23.01 -20.58 8.66
N GLY A 410 -23.42 -19.60 9.47
CA GLY A 410 -22.90 -19.40 10.82
C GLY A 410 -21.54 -18.68 10.87
N VAL A 411 -21.08 -18.15 9.73
CA VAL A 411 -19.80 -17.44 9.64
C VAL A 411 -19.97 -16.00 10.14
N ALA A 412 -19.11 -15.61 11.08
CA ALA A 412 -19.05 -14.26 11.61
C ALA A 412 -18.40 -13.30 10.60
N VAL A 413 -18.98 -12.11 10.46
CA VAL A 413 -18.45 -11.04 9.61
C VAL A 413 -18.36 -9.78 10.45
N THR A 414 -17.20 -9.14 10.46
CA THR A 414 -16.97 -7.90 11.21
C THR A 414 -17.83 -6.75 10.70
N ASP A 415 -17.96 -5.68 11.50
CA ASP A 415 -18.70 -4.48 11.09
C ASP A 415 -18.14 -3.83 9.82
N ARG A 416 -16.82 -3.94 9.61
CA ARG A 416 -16.14 -3.45 8.41
C ARG A 416 -16.27 -4.38 7.20
N GLY A 417 -16.87 -5.55 7.37
CA GLY A 417 -17.16 -6.52 6.32
C GLY A 417 -16.06 -7.57 6.08
N PHE A 418 -15.03 -7.63 6.94
CA PHE A 418 -14.01 -8.67 6.92
C PHE A 418 -14.53 -9.97 7.56
N ILE A 419 -13.91 -11.10 7.20
CA ILE A 419 -14.10 -12.39 7.85
C ILE A 419 -12.78 -12.74 8.53
N ASP A 420 -12.76 -12.70 9.86
CA ASP A 420 -11.54 -13.04 10.60
C ASP A 420 -11.26 -14.55 10.48
N VAL A 421 -9.97 -14.88 10.39
CA VAL A 421 -9.49 -16.25 10.26
C VAL A 421 -8.31 -16.53 11.17
N ASP A 422 -8.10 -17.80 11.50
CA ASP A 422 -6.87 -18.27 12.17
C ASP A 422 -5.71 -18.42 11.18
N ILE A 423 -4.54 -18.86 11.68
CA ILE A 423 -3.34 -19.08 10.85
C ILE A 423 -3.50 -20.19 9.80
N GLN A 424 -4.52 -21.04 9.92
CA GLN A 424 -4.86 -22.08 8.94
C GLN A 424 -5.93 -21.60 7.95
N MET A 425 -6.29 -20.31 8.01
CA MET A 425 -7.32 -19.65 7.21
C MET A 425 -8.75 -20.11 7.54
N ARG A 426 -8.97 -20.73 8.71
CA ARG A 426 -10.32 -21.14 9.14
C ARG A 426 -11.09 -19.97 9.70
N THR A 427 -12.38 -19.91 9.37
CA THR A 427 -13.32 -19.01 10.04
C THR A 427 -13.72 -19.59 11.41
N ASN A 428 -14.68 -18.95 12.09
CA ASN A 428 -15.30 -19.52 13.30
C ASN A 428 -16.09 -20.82 13.03
N VAL A 429 -16.34 -21.18 11.77
CA VAL A 429 -17.00 -22.43 11.36
C VAL A 429 -15.93 -23.39 10.82
N PRO A 430 -15.67 -24.54 11.46
CA PRO A 430 -14.45 -25.35 11.22
C PRO A 430 -14.22 -25.83 9.77
N ASN A 431 -15.31 -26.07 9.02
CA ASN A 431 -15.26 -26.53 7.63
C ASN A 431 -15.36 -25.38 6.61
N ILE A 432 -15.33 -24.12 7.06
CA ILE A 432 -15.38 -22.94 6.20
C ILE A 432 -14.14 -22.09 6.45
N PHE A 433 -13.43 -21.82 5.37
CA PHE A 433 -12.20 -21.04 5.32
C PHE A 433 -12.46 -19.72 4.59
N ALA A 434 -11.60 -18.73 4.80
CA ALA A 434 -11.62 -17.49 4.03
C ALA A 434 -10.20 -17.01 3.72
N ILE A 435 -10.01 -16.37 2.57
CA ILE A 435 -8.69 -15.95 2.07
C ILE A 435 -8.74 -14.64 1.26
N GLY A 436 -7.60 -13.98 1.13
CA GLY A 436 -7.39 -12.80 0.30
C GLY A 436 -7.88 -11.50 0.95
N ASP A 437 -8.35 -10.57 0.13
CA ASP A 437 -8.78 -9.25 0.61
C ASP A 437 -9.92 -9.32 1.64
N ILE A 438 -10.72 -10.39 1.62
CA ILE A 438 -11.90 -10.52 2.49
C ILE A 438 -11.54 -10.79 3.94
N VAL A 439 -10.30 -11.26 4.22
CA VAL A 439 -9.86 -11.59 5.59
C VAL A 439 -9.02 -10.52 6.25
N GLY A 440 -8.53 -9.53 5.50
CA GLY A 440 -7.77 -8.43 6.11
C GLY A 440 -6.77 -7.77 5.18
N GLN A 441 -6.09 -6.77 5.75
CA GLN A 441 -4.97 -6.08 5.12
C GLN A 441 -3.68 -6.89 5.25
N PRO A 442 -2.69 -6.67 4.36
CA PRO A 442 -2.78 -5.85 3.15
C PRO A 442 -3.55 -6.58 2.04
N MET A 443 -4.42 -5.87 1.31
CA MET A 443 -5.20 -6.40 0.18
C MET A 443 -4.32 -6.59 -1.08
N LEU A 444 -3.53 -7.67 -1.08
CA LEU A 444 -2.53 -7.95 -2.11
C LEU A 444 -2.69 -9.35 -2.70
N ALA A 445 -2.46 -9.45 -4.01
CA ALA A 445 -2.69 -10.69 -4.76
C ALA A 445 -1.77 -11.83 -4.30
N HIS A 446 -0.48 -11.56 -4.06
CA HIS A 446 0.48 -12.55 -3.57
C HIS A 446 0.13 -13.06 -2.17
N LYS A 447 -0.37 -12.20 -1.27
CA LYS A 447 -0.93 -12.65 0.02
C LYS A 447 -2.06 -13.66 -0.22
N ALA A 448 -3.03 -13.29 -1.06
CA ALA A 448 -4.18 -14.13 -1.35
C ALA A 448 -3.80 -15.51 -1.92
N VAL A 449 -2.77 -15.58 -2.79
CA VAL A 449 -2.28 -16.85 -3.35
C VAL A 449 -1.64 -17.74 -2.28
N HIS A 450 -0.84 -17.18 -1.37
CA HIS A 450 -0.21 -17.97 -0.32
C HIS A 450 -1.22 -18.46 0.74
N GLU A 451 -2.15 -17.59 1.15
CA GLU A 451 -3.29 -17.97 2.01
C GLU A 451 -4.11 -19.10 1.36
N ALA A 452 -4.32 -19.04 0.04
CA ALA A 452 -5.05 -20.04 -0.72
C ALA A 452 -4.43 -21.43 -0.68
N HIS A 453 -3.10 -21.50 -0.81
CA HIS A 453 -2.39 -22.78 -0.76
C HIS A 453 -2.54 -23.43 0.62
N VAL A 454 -2.38 -22.65 1.69
CA VAL A 454 -2.57 -23.13 3.07
C VAL A 454 -3.99 -23.67 3.25
N ALA A 455 -5.03 -22.91 2.90
CA ALA A 455 -6.41 -23.37 3.07
C ALA A 455 -6.70 -24.69 2.31
N ALA A 456 -6.23 -24.80 1.07
CA ALA A 456 -6.41 -26.00 0.26
C ALA A 456 -5.64 -27.22 0.83
N GLU A 457 -4.44 -27.01 1.34
CA GLU A 457 -3.61 -28.05 1.97
C GLU A 457 -4.23 -28.54 3.27
N VAL A 458 -4.67 -27.63 4.14
CA VAL A 458 -5.36 -27.98 5.38
C VAL A 458 -6.57 -28.86 5.10
N ILE A 459 -7.46 -28.42 4.19
CA ILE A 459 -8.65 -29.18 3.82
C ILE A 459 -8.31 -30.57 3.25
N ALA A 460 -7.35 -30.66 2.33
CA ALA A 460 -6.94 -31.93 1.75
C ALA A 460 -6.35 -32.87 2.80
N GLY A 461 -5.50 -32.33 3.69
CA GLY A 461 -4.89 -33.08 4.78
C GLY A 461 -5.93 -33.70 5.70
N GLU A 462 -6.96 -32.94 6.08
CA GLU A 462 -8.04 -33.44 6.93
C GLU A 462 -8.88 -34.51 6.24
N LEU A 463 -9.29 -34.28 4.99
CA LEU A 463 -10.11 -35.24 4.25
C LEU A 463 -9.38 -36.56 3.94
N GLN A 464 -8.05 -36.51 3.84
CA GLN A 464 -7.20 -37.67 3.52
C GLN A 464 -6.56 -38.31 4.77
N GLY A 465 -6.70 -37.70 5.95
CA GLY A 465 -5.99 -38.13 7.16
C GLY A 465 -4.48 -37.87 7.14
N ASN A 466 -3.99 -36.98 6.28
CA ASN A 466 -2.58 -36.58 6.20
C ASN A 466 -2.29 -35.43 7.17
N LYS A 467 -1.67 -35.76 8.31
CA LYS A 467 -1.37 -34.81 9.39
C LYS A 467 -0.37 -33.71 9.01
N GLU A 468 0.62 -34.03 8.19
CA GLU A 468 1.62 -33.05 7.76
C GLU A 468 0.96 -31.96 6.91
N LEU A 469 0.17 -32.38 5.92
CA LEU A 469 -0.58 -31.46 5.06
C LEU A 469 -1.64 -30.68 5.84
N ALA A 470 -2.33 -31.34 6.79
CA ALA A 470 -3.32 -30.71 7.67
C ALA A 470 -2.72 -29.68 8.64
N SER A 471 -1.40 -29.70 8.83
CA SER A 471 -0.66 -28.77 9.70
C SER A 471 -0.14 -27.53 8.97
N ALA A 472 -0.43 -27.39 7.67
CA ALA A 472 -0.11 -26.18 6.93
C ALA A 472 -0.66 -24.93 7.63
N ALA A 473 0.14 -23.87 7.64
CA ALA A 473 -0.17 -22.62 8.29
C ALA A 473 0.44 -21.45 7.51
N PHE A 474 -0.28 -20.34 7.47
CA PHE A 474 0.17 -19.09 6.89
C PHE A 474 1.03 -18.35 7.93
N ASN A 475 2.32 -18.70 7.98
CA ASN A 475 3.29 -18.10 8.89
C ASN A 475 4.34 -17.27 8.13
N ALA A 476 3.87 -16.40 7.22
CA ALA A 476 4.74 -15.46 6.54
C ALA A 476 5.11 -14.34 7.51
N ARG A 477 6.40 -14.15 7.76
CA ARG A 477 6.91 -13.06 8.62
C ARG A 477 6.72 -11.73 7.94
N VAL A 478 6.78 -11.72 6.61
CA VAL A 478 6.70 -10.50 5.82
C VAL A 478 5.87 -10.66 4.54
N ILE A 479 5.22 -9.57 4.14
CA ILE A 479 4.49 -9.46 2.87
C ILE A 479 4.99 -8.18 2.19
N PRO A 480 5.61 -8.25 1.00
CA PRO A 480 6.12 -7.06 0.32
C PRO A 480 4.98 -6.20 -0.23
N SER A 481 5.22 -4.90 -0.29
CA SER A 481 4.34 -3.91 -0.91
C SER A 481 5.12 -3.11 -1.95
N VAL A 482 4.49 -2.84 -3.10
CA VAL A 482 5.12 -2.14 -4.23
C VAL A 482 4.11 -1.17 -4.85
N ALA A 483 4.52 0.09 -4.96
CA ALA A 483 3.91 1.05 -5.86
C ALA A 483 4.70 1.04 -7.18
N TYR A 484 4.04 0.63 -8.27
CA TYR A 484 4.65 0.55 -9.60
C TYR A 484 4.59 1.90 -10.33
N THR A 485 4.77 2.99 -9.59
CA THR A 485 4.97 4.33 -10.12
C THR A 485 6.36 4.46 -10.75
N ASP A 486 6.69 5.64 -11.28
CA ASP A 486 8.05 5.93 -11.75
C ASP A 486 8.65 7.13 -10.99
N PRO A 487 9.69 6.94 -10.14
CA PRO A 487 10.30 5.66 -9.77
C PRO A 487 9.35 4.76 -8.97
N GLU A 488 9.64 3.45 -8.93
CA GLU A 488 8.90 2.52 -8.09
C GLU A 488 9.23 2.77 -6.61
N VAL A 489 8.28 2.46 -5.72
CA VAL A 489 8.48 2.49 -4.27
C VAL A 489 8.13 1.11 -3.73
N ALA A 490 9.13 0.37 -3.26
CA ALA A 490 8.98 -1.00 -2.76
C ALA A 490 9.44 -1.10 -1.31
N TRP A 491 8.72 -1.84 -0.47
CA TRP A 491 9.12 -2.10 0.91
C TRP A 491 8.60 -3.43 1.42
N VAL A 492 9.25 -3.97 2.45
CA VAL A 492 8.88 -5.23 3.09
C VAL A 492 9.33 -5.24 4.55
N GLY A 493 8.55 -5.90 5.41
CA GLY A 493 8.84 -5.97 6.84
C GLY A 493 8.57 -4.65 7.57
N LEU A 494 9.34 -4.42 8.63
CA LEU A 494 9.24 -3.24 9.48
C LEU A 494 9.69 -1.98 8.74
N THR A 495 8.95 -0.89 8.90
CA THR A 495 9.32 0.46 8.43
C THR A 495 9.92 1.28 9.57
N GLU A 496 10.62 2.38 9.29
CA GLU A 496 11.13 3.28 10.35
C GLU A 496 9.99 3.86 11.19
N ASP A 497 8.87 4.24 10.55
CA ASP A 497 7.70 4.78 11.26
C ASP A 497 7.07 3.72 12.19
N GLN A 498 6.99 2.46 11.75
CA GLN A 498 6.54 1.37 12.62
C GLN A 498 7.54 1.06 13.73
N ALA A 499 8.84 1.04 13.45
CA ALA A 499 9.88 0.81 14.45
C ALA A 499 9.80 1.85 15.57
N LYS A 500 9.68 3.13 15.21
CA LYS A 500 9.48 4.24 16.17
C LYS A 500 8.19 4.07 16.96
N ALA A 501 7.06 3.79 16.30
CA ALA A 501 5.77 3.63 16.96
C ALA A 501 5.73 2.44 17.93
N GLN A 502 6.49 1.37 17.65
CA GLN A 502 6.57 0.15 18.46
C GLN A 502 7.71 0.18 19.48
N GLY A 503 8.56 1.22 19.48
CA GLY A 503 9.74 1.31 20.35
C GLY A 503 10.84 0.29 20.01
N ILE A 504 10.85 -0.23 18.79
CA ILE A 504 11.87 -1.18 18.31
C ILE A 504 13.11 -0.38 17.89
N LYS A 505 14.25 -0.71 18.51
CA LYS A 505 15.54 -0.11 18.12
C LYS A 505 16.03 -0.75 16.84
N VAL A 506 16.35 0.09 15.86
CA VAL A 506 16.84 -0.36 14.56
C VAL A 506 18.13 0.36 14.18
N LYS A 507 19.05 -0.41 13.59
CA LYS A 507 20.23 0.10 12.90
C LYS A 507 19.90 0.21 11.43
N LYS A 508 20.09 1.39 10.86
CA LYS A 508 19.82 1.67 9.45
C LYS A 508 21.08 1.56 8.60
N GLY A 509 20.98 0.75 7.54
CA GLY A 509 21.90 0.80 6.39
C GLY A 509 21.22 1.49 5.23
N LEU A 510 21.85 2.52 4.65
CA LEU A 510 21.30 3.24 3.50
C LEU A 510 22.39 3.45 2.45
N PHE A 511 22.14 2.91 1.25
CA PHE A 511 23.01 3.10 0.10
C PHE A 511 22.33 4.04 -0.91
N PRO A 512 22.85 5.27 -1.12
CA PRO A 512 22.30 6.22 -2.07
C PRO A 512 22.64 5.79 -3.50
N TRP A 513 21.68 5.83 -4.43
CA TRP A 513 21.95 5.46 -5.82
C TRP A 513 22.79 6.49 -6.59
N ALA A 514 22.97 7.69 -6.03
CA ALA A 514 23.99 8.65 -6.43
C ALA A 514 25.44 8.10 -6.29
N ALA A 515 25.64 7.00 -5.55
CA ALA A 515 26.90 6.27 -5.48
C ALA A 515 26.90 4.98 -6.34
N SER A 516 25.77 4.64 -6.99
CA SER A 516 25.68 3.46 -7.87
C SER A 516 26.12 3.82 -9.29
N GLY A 517 27.24 3.24 -9.74
CA GLY A 517 27.66 3.36 -11.13
C GLY A 517 26.57 2.93 -12.13
N ARG A 518 25.77 1.90 -11.78
CA ARG A 518 24.65 1.45 -12.62
C ARG A 518 23.53 2.48 -12.69
N ALA A 519 23.11 3.06 -11.56
CA ALA A 519 22.02 4.04 -11.54
C ALA A 519 22.40 5.32 -12.27
N ILE A 520 23.64 5.81 -12.08
CA ILE A 520 24.20 6.95 -12.81
C ILE A 520 24.24 6.66 -14.31
N ALA A 521 24.72 5.48 -14.73
CA ALA A 521 24.77 5.11 -16.14
C ALA A 521 23.39 5.03 -16.79
N ASN A 522 22.35 4.69 -16.03
CA ASN A 522 20.96 4.70 -16.48
C ASN A 522 20.33 6.11 -16.46
N GLY A 523 20.99 7.11 -15.87
CA GLY A 523 20.43 8.46 -15.66
C GLY A 523 19.31 8.49 -14.61
N ARG A 524 19.30 7.53 -13.68
CA ARG A 524 18.24 7.30 -12.68
C ARG A 524 18.81 7.13 -11.27
N ASP A 525 19.70 8.04 -10.88
CA ASP A 525 20.44 8.03 -9.62
C ASP A 525 19.72 8.71 -8.45
N GLU A 526 18.46 9.12 -8.63
CA GLU A 526 17.64 9.76 -7.60
C GLU A 526 17.29 8.86 -6.41
N GLY A 527 17.42 7.55 -6.62
CA GLY A 527 16.95 6.50 -5.72
C GLY A 527 17.87 6.18 -4.54
N PHE A 528 17.44 5.22 -3.73
CA PHE A 528 18.27 4.59 -2.71
C PHE A 528 17.72 3.23 -2.28
N THR A 529 18.58 2.44 -1.64
CA THR A 529 18.22 1.19 -0.95
C THR A 529 18.45 1.35 0.55
N LYS A 530 17.45 1.01 1.35
CA LYS A 530 17.45 1.12 2.81
C LYS A 530 17.13 -0.23 3.45
N LEU A 531 17.94 -0.64 4.42
CA LEU A 531 17.75 -1.84 5.23
C LEU A 531 17.70 -1.48 6.71
N LEU A 532 16.83 -2.14 7.46
CA LEU A 532 16.63 -1.94 8.90
C LEU A 532 16.96 -3.25 9.64
N PHE A 533 17.93 -3.20 10.53
CA PHE A 533 18.40 -4.33 11.32
C PHE A 533 18.06 -4.12 12.79
N ASP A 534 17.82 -5.21 13.51
CA ASP A 534 17.61 -5.18 14.96
C ASP A 534 18.84 -4.60 15.69
N ASP A 535 18.65 -3.56 16.49
CA ASP A 535 19.72 -2.94 17.29
C ASP A 535 19.43 -3.05 18.79
N SER A 536 18.66 -4.08 19.19
CA SER A 536 18.42 -4.36 20.59
C SER A 536 19.71 -4.84 21.30
N PRO A 537 19.81 -4.68 22.62
CA PRO A 537 20.93 -5.23 23.40
C PRO A 537 21.13 -6.74 23.20
N GLU A 538 20.05 -7.47 22.97
CA GLU A 538 20.02 -8.92 22.74
C GLU A 538 20.59 -9.31 21.36
N ALA A 539 20.65 -8.37 20.41
CA ALA A 539 21.23 -8.61 19.09
C ALA A 539 22.75 -8.74 19.12
N HIS A 540 23.44 -8.27 20.18
CA HIS A 540 24.89 -8.38 20.37
C HIS A 540 25.74 -7.96 19.15
N GLY A 541 25.27 -6.97 18.38
CA GLY A 541 25.95 -6.49 17.16
C GLY A 541 25.66 -7.31 15.88
N HIS A 542 24.83 -8.35 15.98
CA HIS A 542 24.41 -9.25 14.90
C HIS A 542 22.88 -9.19 14.71
N GLY A 543 22.37 -7.97 14.59
CA GLY A 543 20.96 -7.68 14.35
C GLY A 543 20.43 -8.38 13.11
N ARG A 544 19.35 -9.15 13.26
CA ARG A 544 18.63 -9.69 12.12
C ARG A 544 17.98 -8.56 11.34
N ILE A 545 17.88 -8.72 10.03
CA ILE A 545 17.09 -7.81 9.21
C ILE A 545 15.61 -7.89 9.61
N LEU A 546 15.02 -6.72 9.87
CA LEU A 546 13.61 -6.56 10.27
C LEU A 546 12.76 -5.97 9.16
N GLY A 547 13.37 -5.22 8.24
CA GLY A 547 12.69 -4.62 7.11
C GLY A 547 13.63 -3.95 6.13
N GLY A 548 13.08 -3.52 5.00
CA GLY A 548 13.80 -2.78 4.00
C GLY A 548 12.87 -2.05 3.03
N GLY A 549 13.40 -1.00 2.43
CA GLY A 549 12.69 -0.13 1.50
C GLY A 549 13.61 0.35 0.38
N MET A 550 13.06 0.49 -0.81
CA MET A 550 13.76 0.90 -2.02
C MET A 550 12.90 1.89 -2.79
N VAL A 551 13.53 2.94 -3.33
CA VAL A 551 12.90 3.84 -4.29
C VAL A 551 13.81 3.98 -5.50
N GLY A 552 13.26 3.72 -6.68
CA GLY A 552 14.01 3.75 -7.94
C GLY A 552 13.45 2.78 -8.99
N THR A 553 14.02 2.79 -10.20
CA THR A 553 13.63 1.84 -11.25
C THR A 553 13.90 0.40 -10.83
N HIS A 554 12.96 -0.51 -11.09
CA HIS A 554 13.06 -1.95 -10.75
C HIS A 554 13.11 -2.27 -9.24
N ALA A 555 12.72 -1.35 -8.36
CA ALA A 555 12.67 -1.60 -6.92
C ALA A 555 11.78 -2.79 -6.55
N GLY A 556 10.66 -2.98 -7.26
CA GLY A 556 9.73 -4.08 -7.06
C GLY A 556 10.31 -5.45 -7.43
N ASP A 557 11.22 -5.52 -8.40
CA ASP A 557 11.88 -6.78 -8.79
C ASP A 557 12.96 -7.21 -7.77
N MET A 558 13.57 -6.23 -7.09
CA MET A 558 14.69 -6.45 -6.15
C MET A 558 14.23 -6.74 -4.72
N ILE A 559 13.04 -6.28 -4.32
CA ILE A 559 12.52 -6.44 -2.94
C ILE A 559 12.39 -7.91 -2.49
N GLY A 560 12.34 -8.85 -3.44
CA GLY A 560 12.28 -10.28 -3.17
C GLY A 560 13.48 -10.82 -2.39
N GLU A 561 14.68 -10.28 -2.62
CA GLU A 561 15.88 -10.69 -1.87
C GLU A 561 15.78 -10.26 -0.40
N ILE A 562 15.31 -9.03 -0.14
CA ILE A 562 15.10 -8.52 1.21
C ILE A 562 14.03 -9.35 1.94
N ALA A 563 12.93 -9.69 1.26
CA ALA A 563 11.90 -10.56 1.82
C ALA A 563 12.47 -11.93 2.23
N LEU A 564 13.28 -12.55 1.36
CA LEU A 564 13.96 -13.82 1.65
C LEU A 564 14.93 -13.68 2.82
N ALA A 565 15.74 -12.61 2.86
CA ALA A 565 16.69 -12.36 3.94
C ALA A 565 15.98 -12.26 5.30
N ILE A 566 14.82 -11.58 5.36
CA ILE A 566 14.00 -11.51 6.57
C ILE A 566 13.49 -12.89 6.96
N GLU A 567 12.90 -13.64 6.03
CA GLU A 567 12.39 -15.00 6.31
C GLU A 567 13.48 -15.93 6.85
N MET A 568 14.68 -15.88 6.24
CA MET A 568 15.85 -16.65 6.69
C MET A 568 16.46 -16.15 8.01
N GLY A 569 16.09 -14.94 8.46
CA GLY A 569 16.63 -14.33 9.66
C GLY A 569 18.10 -13.92 9.51
N ALA A 570 18.49 -13.51 8.31
CA ALA A 570 19.84 -13.06 7.98
C ALA A 570 20.24 -11.81 8.77
N ASP A 571 21.53 -11.65 9.05
CA ASP A 571 22.09 -10.45 9.67
C ASP A 571 22.76 -9.53 8.63
N THR A 572 23.37 -8.42 9.10
CA THR A 572 24.11 -7.48 8.23
C THR A 572 25.28 -8.15 7.49
N VAL A 573 25.92 -9.15 8.09
CA VAL A 573 27.12 -9.81 7.56
C VAL A 573 26.74 -10.84 6.49
N ASP A 574 25.66 -11.58 6.68
CA ASP A 574 25.12 -12.52 5.69
C ASP A 574 24.84 -11.81 4.36
N ILE A 575 24.16 -10.66 4.44
CA ILE A 575 23.81 -9.85 3.27
C ILE A 575 25.06 -9.15 2.72
N GLY A 576 25.85 -8.47 3.56
CA GLY A 576 27.01 -7.70 3.12
C GLY A 576 28.17 -8.54 2.55
N LYS A 577 28.31 -9.81 2.94
CA LYS A 577 29.32 -10.73 2.37
C LYS A 577 28.84 -11.53 1.17
N THR A 578 27.55 -11.49 0.86
CA THR A 578 27.05 -12.07 -0.37
C THR A 578 27.62 -11.28 -1.54
N ILE A 579 28.24 -11.95 -2.51
CA ILE A 579 28.80 -11.27 -3.68
C ILE A 579 27.67 -11.01 -4.68
N HIS A 580 27.10 -9.82 -4.64
CA HIS A 580 26.16 -9.35 -5.65
C HIS A 580 26.88 -9.02 -6.98
N PRO A 581 26.23 -9.22 -8.13
CA PRO A 581 26.83 -8.90 -9.43
C PRO A 581 27.01 -7.39 -9.63
N HIS A 582 28.14 -6.99 -10.22
CA HIS A 582 28.47 -5.60 -10.55
C HIS A 582 28.68 -5.40 -12.07
N PRO A 583 28.21 -4.30 -12.68
CA PRO A 583 27.38 -3.24 -12.09
C PRO A 583 25.87 -3.55 -12.20
N THR A 584 25.14 -3.53 -11.08
CA THR A 584 23.69 -3.72 -11.04
C THR A 584 23.00 -2.75 -10.08
N LEU A 585 21.67 -2.66 -10.14
CA LEU A 585 20.91 -1.98 -9.08
C LEU A 585 20.79 -2.88 -7.85
N GLY A 586 20.77 -4.20 -8.04
CA GLY A 586 20.59 -5.19 -6.97
C GLY A 586 21.73 -5.22 -5.95
N GLU A 587 22.97 -4.94 -6.36
CA GLU A 587 24.11 -4.86 -5.45
C GLU A 587 23.96 -3.79 -4.36
N SER A 588 23.08 -2.80 -4.56
CA SER A 588 22.76 -1.81 -3.53
C SER A 588 22.16 -2.42 -2.25
N ILE A 589 21.62 -3.65 -2.31
CA ILE A 589 21.16 -4.40 -1.14
C ILE A 589 22.36 -4.83 -0.29
N GLY A 590 23.37 -5.45 -0.91
CA GLY A 590 24.64 -5.80 -0.27
C GLY A 590 25.34 -4.56 0.29
N MET A 591 25.47 -3.51 -0.52
CA MET A 591 26.12 -2.27 -0.11
C MET A 591 25.37 -1.55 1.03
N ALA A 592 24.03 -1.59 1.07
CA ALA A 592 23.28 -1.04 2.21
C ALA A 592 23.57 -1.82 3.51
N ALA A 593 23.76 -3.14 3.44
CA ALA A 593 24.19 -3.94 4.58
C ALA A 593 25.63 -3.60 5.00
N GLU A 594 26.55 -3.46 4.06
CA GLU A 594 27.93 -3.01 4.31
C GLU A 594 27.98 -1.62 4.96
N VAL A 595 27.09 -0.70 4.56
CA VAL A 595 26.93 0.61 5.21
C VAL A 595 26.50 0.41 6.67
N ALA A 596 25.54 -0.47 6.93
CA ALA A 596 25.07 -0.73 8.29
C ALA A 596 26.18 -1.24 9.21
N HIS A 597 27.10 -2.09 8.74
CA HIS A 597 28.20 -2.62 9.55
C HIS A 597 29.56 -1.94 9.32
N GLY A 598 29.60 -0.87 8.52
CA GLY A 598 30.74 0.05 8.39
C GLY A 598 31.89 -0.45 7.50
N SER A 599 31.63 -1.36 6.56
CA SER A 599 32.66 -1.86 5.63
C SER A 599 32.52 -1.34 4.20
N CYS A 600 31.45 -0.60 3.88
CA CYS A 600 31.21 -0.16 2.51
C CYS A 600 32.31 0.81 2.07
N THR A 601 32.90 0.53 0.91
CA THR A 601 34.01 1.33 0.35
C THR A 601 33.59 2.25 -0.80
N ASP A 602 32.32 2.17 -1.22
CA ASP A 602 31.76 2.98 -2.32
C ASP A 602 31.02 4.23 -1.82
N VAL A 603 31.02 4.46 -0.50
CA VAL A 603 30.53 5.68 0.15
C VAL A 603 31.63 6.27 1.05
N PRO A 604 31.56 7.57 1.43
CA PRO A 604 32.49 8.13 2.38
C PRO A 604 32.58 7.31 3.67
N PRO A 605 33.77 7.22 4.31
CA PRO A 605 33.94 6.43 5.51
C PRO A 605 33.02 6.93 6.63
N THR A 606 32.38 5.99 7.34
CA THR A 606 31.67 6.32 8.59
C THR A 606 32.64 6.96 9.57
N ARG A 607 32.32 8.17 10.04
CA ARG A 607 33.15 8.87 11.03
C ARG A 607 33.30 8.00 12.28
N LYS A 608 34.55 7.72 12.66
CA LYS A 608 34.90 6.94 13.85
C LYS A 608 34.66 7.72 15.14
#